data_AF-A0A8S0W7K1-F1
#
_entry.id   AF-A0A8S0W7K1-F1
#
_cell.length_a   1.000
_cell.length_b   1.000
_cell.length_c   1.000
_cell.angle_alpha   90.00
_cell.angle_beta   90.00
_cell.angle_gamma   90.00
#
_symmetry.space_group_name_H-M   'P 1'
#
loop_
_entity.id
_entity.type
_entity.pdbx_description
1 polymer ?
#
loop_
_entity_poly.entity_id
_entity_poly.type
_entity_poly.pdbx_seq_one_letter_code
_entity_poly.pdbx_strand_id
1 'polypeptide(L)'
;MTSSLKNSIHRCNHKERSQLAHRSKLGLLEKHADYVKRARDYHSKQDRLNRLRQKVTERNKDEFYFSMTRQRTKGGVHIQSRGNVALPTDIVKVLKTQDENYVRTMRSSGQKKIDKIKQHLTSTADLLKSESADVADEDIEEELDEKERQILRDAKILQETKASRGKKRKHIIFAESPDEASRLSRKGKEKETVQSVSTPKATLTDEDLGWRSATPKKKRSQAKSASKQESEDNDAEEDNSRQPALSNRKRLLKELSARLDRDRQLRYAIREFEMQRLLMGKGARKKIQGVEKVEGEEDDEEDEDEIDARKGKRKSSSRTVDEATYRPRVYKWRLERRR
;
A
#
# COMPACT_ATOMS: atom_id res chain seq x y z
N MET A 1 -57.73 52.51 -7.19
CA MET A 1 -56.97 53.06 -6.05
C MET A 1 -55.48 52.90 -6.31
N THR A 2 -54.78 54.03 -6.33
CA THR A 2 -53.50 54.25 -7.01
C THR A 2 -52.30 53.58 -6.31
N SER A 3 -51.51 52.82 -7.07
CA SER A 3 -50.21 52.29 -6.65
C SER A 3 -49.06 53.30 -6.79
N SER A 4 -49.34 54.51 -7.31
CA SER A 4 -48.35 55.49 -7.75
C SER A 4 -47.58 56.20 -6.63
N LEU A 5 -48.16 56.38 -5.42
CA LEU A 5 -47.47 56.97 -4.27
C LEU A 5 -46.81 55.93 -3.35
N LYS A 6 -46.99 54.63 -3.63
CA LYS A 6 -46.49 53.52 -2.79
C LYS A 6 -45.01 53.18 -3.01
N ASN A 7 -44.40 53.73 -4.07
CA ASN A 7 -42.98 53.56 -4.40
C ASN A 7 -42.09 54.72 -3.90
N SER A 8 -42.66 55.81 -3.38
CA SER A 8 -41.90 56.98 -2.91
C SER A 8 -41.34 56.82 -1.49
N ILE A 9 -41.83 55.84 -0.72
CA ILE A 9 -41.37 55.53 0.64
C ILE A 9 -40.90 54.08 0.63
N HIS A 10 -39.60 53.85 0.88
CA HIS A 10 -39.06 52.50 0.97
C HIS A 10 -39.76 51.72 2.08
N ARG A 11 -40.36 50.57 1.73
CA ARG A 11 -40.94 49.66 2.73
C ARG A 11 -39.83 48.84 3.38
N CYS A 12 -39.86 48.73 4.70
CA CYS A 12 -38.93 47.88 5.42
C CYS A 12 -39.11 46.41 5.02
N ASN A 13 -38.00 45.76 4.63
CA ASN A 13 -37.97 44.32 4.43
C ASN A 13 -37.89 43.62 5.79
N HIS A 14 -38.87 42.77 6.10
CA HIS A 14 -38.89 42.02 7.35
C HIS A 14 -38.06 40.75 7.18
N LYS A 15 -36.94 40.65 7.91
CA LYS A 15 -36.07 39.48 7.88
C LYS A 15 -36.66 38.33 8.69
N GLU A 16 -36.48 37.11 8.21
CA GLU A 16 -36.91 35.91 8.92
C GLU A 16 -35.97 35.57 10.08
N ARG A 17 -36.53 34.99 11.15
CA ARG A 17 -35.76 34.58 12.35
C ARG A 17 -35.14 33.20 12.16
N SER A 18 -33.94 33.01 12.70
CA SER A 18 -33.25 31.71 12.78
C SER A 18 -33.88 30.75 13.81
N GLN A 19 -33.41 29.50 13.83
CA GLN A 19 -33.73 28.52 14.86
C GLN A 19 -33.13 28.91 16.22
N LEU A 20 -33.77 28.52 17.33
CA LEU A 20 -33.24 28.75 18.68
C LEU A 20 -31.93 27.97 18.88
N ALA A 21 -30.93 28.59 19.53
CA ALA A 21 -29.59 28.01 19.70
C ALA A 21 -29.61 26.61 20.37
N HIS A 22 -30.44 26.42 21.41
CA HIS A 22 -30.56 25.12 22.09
C HIS A 22 -31.22 24.03 21.23
N ARG A 23 -31.97 24.41 20.17
CA ARG A 23 -32.63 23.50 19.22
C ARG A 23 -31.88 23.37 17.90
N SER A 24 -30.68 23.91 17.80
CA SER A 24 -29.83 23.81 16.61
C SER A 24 -29.63 22.36 16.14
N LYS A 25 -29.60 21.40 17.08
CA LYS A 25 -29.54 19.95 16.79
C LYS A 25 -30.67 19.44 15.89
N LEU A 26 -31.86 20.06 15.92
CA LEU A 26 -33.01 19.66 15.11
C LEU A 26 -32.96 20.21 13.66
N GLY A 27 -31.93 20.98 13.33
CA GLY A 27 -31.76 21.60 12.03
C GLY A 27 -32.53 22.93 11.89
N LEU A 28 -32.77 23.30 10.64
CA LEU A 28 -33.39 24.58 10.28
C LEU A 28 -34.85 24.67 10.78
N LEU A 29 -35.25 25.83 11.29
CA LEU A 29 -36.63 26.09 11.69
C LEU A 29 -37.47 26.36 10.45
N GLU A 30 -38.21 25.34 10.01
CA GLU A 30 -39.09 25.43 8.85
C GLU A 30 -40.09 26.58 8.97
N LYS A 31 -40.25 27.34 7.89
CA LYS A 31 -41.23 28.43 7.79
C LYS A 31 -42.40 28.01 6.91
N HIS A 32 -43.41 28.88 6.81
CA HIS A 32 -44.59 28.60 6.00
C HIS A 32 -44.23 28.28 4.53
N ALA A 33 -43.24 28.97 3.94
CA ALA A 33 -42.78 28.68 2.59
C ALA A 33 -42.22 27.24 2.44
N ASP A 34 -41.48 26.76 3.44
CA ASP A 34 -40.94 25.39 3.46
C ASP A 34 -42.05 24.35 3.68
N TYR A 35 -42.97 24.64 4.59
CA TYR A 35 -44.16 23.82 4.82
C TYR A 35 -44.98 23.65 3.54
N VAL A 36 -45.23 24.73 2.79
CA VAL A 36 -45.98 24.65 1.54
C VAL A 36 -45.25 23.78 0.51
N LYS A 37 -43.92 23.88 0.40
CA LYS A 37 -43.13 23.01 -0.49
C LYS A 37 -43.22 21.54 -0.07
N ARG A 38 -43.07 21.26 1.23
CA ARG A 38 -43.20 19.90 1.78
C ARG A 38 -44.60 19.32 1.59
N ALA A 39 -45.64 20.10 1.87
CA ALA A 39 -47.03 19.67 1.71
C ALA A 39 -47.36 19.38 0.23
N ARG A 40 -46.89 20.22 -0.70
CA ARG A 40 -47.04 19.98 -2.14
C ARG A 40 -46.32 18.72 -2.60
N ASP A 41 -45.10 18.49 -2.15
CA ASP A 41 -44.35 17.26 -2.47
C ASP A 41 -45.05 16.01 -1.90
N TYR A 42 -45.52 16.08 -0.65
CA TYR A 42 -46.27 14.99 -0.02
C TYR A 42 -47.56 14.66 -0.79
N HIS A 43 -48.39 15.66 -1.10
CA HIS A 43 -49.62 15.45 -1.89
C HIS A 43 -49.31 14.93 -3.29
N SER A 44 -48.27 15.43 -3.96
CA SER A 44 -47.84 14.92 -5.27
C SER A 44 -47.46 13.42 -5.22
N LYS A 45 -46.75 13.00 -4.16
CA LYS A 45 -46.43 11.60 -3.92
C LYS A 45 -47.68 10.76 -3.62
N GLN A 46 -48.58 11.26 -2.78
CA GLN A 46 -49.85 10.59 -2.47
C GLN A 46 -50.72 10.41 -3.71
N ASP A 47 -50.87 11.46 -4.53
CA ASP A 47 -51.63 11.40 -5.78
C ASP A 47 -51.03 10.37 -6.74
N ARG A 48 -49.69 10.30 -6.83
CA ARG A 48 -49.01 9.28 -7.64
C ARG A 48 -49.27 7.87 -7.12
N LEU A 49 -49.21 7.65 -5.80
CA LEU A 49 -49.50 6.36 -5.18
C LEU A 49 -50.96 5.96 -5.40
N ASN A 50 -51.90 6.89 -5.27
CA ASN A 50 -53.33 6.63 -5.50
C ASN A 50 -53.61 6.25 -6.96
N ARG A 51 -52.99 6.96 -7.92
CA ARG A 51 -53.06 6.57 -9.34
C ARG A 51 -52.46 5.19 -9.59
N LEU A 52 -51.35 4.84 -8.94
CA LEU A 52 -50.76 3.50 -9.06
C LEU A 52 -51.68 2.42 -8.47
N ARG A 53 -52.31 2.68 -7.31
CA ARG A 53 -53.30 1.77 -6.71
C ARG A 53 -54.49 1.55 -7.64
N GLN A 54 -55.03 2.61 -8.21
CA GLN A 54 -56.13 2.52 -9.18
C GLN A 54 -55.74 1.67 -10.41
N LYS A 55 -54.56 1.90 -10.97
CA LYS A 55 -54.06 1.07 -12.08
C LYS A 55 -53.90 -0.41 -11.71
N VAL A 56 -53.49 -0.69 -10.46
CA VAL A 56 -53.37 -2.07 -9.97
C VAL A 56 -54.75 -2.71 -9.79
N THR A 57 -55.74 -1.97 -9.29
CA THR A 57 -57.11 -2.48 -9.10
C THR A 57 -57.83 -2.74 -10.42
N GLU A 58 -57.59 -1.89 -11.44
CA GLU A 58 -58.20 -1.98 -12.77
C GLU A 58 -57.44 -2.91 -13.72
N ARG A 59 -56.38 -3.60 -13.25
CA ARG A 59 -55.53 -4.45 -14.11
C ARG A 59 -56.28 -5.68 -14.62
N ASN A 60 -56.29 -5.88 -15.93
CA ASN A 60 -56.75 -7.11 -16.55
C ASN A 60 -55.74 -8.25 -16.26
N LYS A 61 -56.22 -9.39 -15.73
CA LYS A 61 -55.36 -10.54 -15.39
C LYS A 61 -54.81 -11.24 -16.63
N ASP A 62 -55.53 -11.16 -17.75
CA ASP A 62 -55.20 -11.85 -19.00
C ASP A 62 -54.49 -10.92 -20.01
N GLU A 63 -54.00 -9.76 -19.57
CA GLU A 63 -53.24 -8.84 -20.42
C GLU A 63 -51.92 -9.48 -20.90
N PHE A 64 -51.65 -9.39 -22.21
CA PHE A 64 -50.41 -9.87 -22.81
C PHE A 64 -49.76 -8.78 -23.66
N TYR A 65 -48.51 -8.45 -23.34
CA TYR A 65 -47.65 -7.56 -24.13
C TYR A 65 -46.42 -8.34 -24.61
N PHE A 66 -45.99 -8.15 -25.86
CA PHE A 66 -44.82 -8.85 -26.43
C PHE A 66 -43.53 -8.69 -25.62
N SER A 67 -43.38 -7.56 -24.92
CA SER A 67 -42.25 -7.28 -24.02
C SER A 67 -42.15 -8.25 -22.84
N MET A 68 -43.26 -8.87 -22.43
CA MET A 68 -43.30 -9.87 -21.34
C MET A 68 -42.47 -11.12 -21.67
N THR A 69 -42.21 -11.40 -22.95
CA THR A 69 -41.36 -12.55 -23.37
C THR A 69 -39.90 -12.37 -22.97
N ARG A 70 -39.41 -11.11 -22.91
CA ARG A 70 -38.00 -10.79 -22.65
C ARG A 70 -37.78 -10.30 -21.22
N GLN A 71 -38.82 -9.76 -20.60
CA GLN A 71 -38.79 -9.18 -19.27
C GLN A 71 -39.21 -10.22 -18.23
N ARG A 72 -38.61 -10.16 -17.04
CA ARG A 72 -38.92 -11.09 -15.95
C ARG A 72 -39.22 -10.34 -14.67
N THR A 73 -40.09 -10.94 -13.85
CA THR A 73 -40.35 -10.51 -12.48
C THR A 73 -39.79 -11.56 -11.52
N LYS A 74 -39.28 -11.12 -10.36
CA LYS A 74 -38.86 -12.01 -9.27
C LYS A 74 -39.53 -11.53 -8.00
N GLY A 75 -40.31 -12.39 -7.36
CA GLY A 75 -41.10 -12.00 -6.18
C GLY A 75 -42.05 -10.83 -6.45
N GLY A 76 -42.60 -10.74 -7.67
CA GLY A 76 -43.51 -9.65 -8.07
C GLY A 76 -42.84 -8.34 -8.48
N VAL A 77 -41.51 -8.21 -8.38
CA VAL A 77 -40.77 -7.00 -8.80
C VAL A 77 -40.11 -7.22 -10.15
N HIS A 78 -40.27 -6.26 -11.06
CA HIS A 78 -39.63 -6.27 -12.38
C HIS A 78 -38.11 -6.18 -12.26
N ILE A 79 -37.38 -7.12 -12.87
CA ILE A 79 -35.92 -7.12 -12.92
C ILE A 79 -35.45 -6.87 -14.34
N GLN A 80 -34.67 -5.80 -14.51
CA GLN A 80 -33.95 -5.52 -15.74
C GLN A 80 -32.56 -6.17 -15.72
N SER A 81 -32.09 -6.64 -16.87
CA SER A 81 -30.71 -7.13 -17.00
C SER A 81 -29.74 -5.96 -16.89
N ARG A 82 -28.65 -6.14 -16.12
CA ARG A 82 -27.56 -5.15 -16.02
C ARG A 82 -26.61 -5.17 -17.23
N GLY A 83 -26.85 -6.07 -18.20
CA GLY A 83 -26.03 -6.22 -19.41
C GLY A 83 -24.99 -7.34 -19.34
N ASN A 84 -24.82 -8.03 -18.21
CA ASN A 84 -23.91 -9.17 -18.12
C ASN A 84 -24.48 -10.37 -18.86
N VAL A 85 -23.73 -10.89 -19.85
CA VAL A 85 -24.10 -12.05 -20.67
C VAL A 85 -23.12 -13.19 -20.38
N ALA A 86 -23.62 -14.43 -20.42
CA ALA A 86 -22.76 -15.60 -20.35
C ALA A 86 -21.86 -15.66 -21.59
N LEU A 87 -20.55 -15.49 -21.38
CA LEU A 87 -19.58 -15.55 -22.48
C LEU A 87 -19.32 -17.01 -22.88
N PRO A 88 -19.16 -17.29 -24.20
CA PRO A 88 -18.76 -18.61 -24.65
C PRO A 88 -17.37 -18.94 -24.13
N THR A 89 -17.13 -20.23 -23.86
CA THR A 89 -15.91 -20.69 -23.18
C THR A 89 -14.63 -20.32 -23.90
N ASP A 90 -14.66 -20.27 -25.24
CA ASP A 90 -13.47 -19.97 -26.03
C ASP A 90 -13.06 -18.49 -25.94
N ILE A 91 -14.03 -17.58 -25.85
CA ILE A 91 -13.76 -16.16 -25.58
C ILE A 91 -13.17 -16.01 -24.17
N VAL A 92 -13.73 -16.72 -23.18
CA VAL A 92 -13.20 -16.70 -21.81
C VAL A 92 -11.74 -17.19 -21.77
N LYS A 93 -11.37 -18.23 -22.53
CA LYS A 93 -9.97 -18.71 -22.61
C LYS A 93 -9.04 -17.64 -23.16
N VAL A 94 -9.46 -16.92 -24.21
CA VAL A 94 -8.67 -15.84 -24.81
C VAL A 94 -8.46 -14.71 -23.79
N LEU A 95 -9.53 -14.25 -23.14
CA LEU A 95 -9.45 -13.20 -22.12
C LEU A 95 -8.53 -13.61 -20.96
N LYS A 96 -8.66 -14.84 -20.46
CA LYS A 96 -7.79 -15.35 -19.39
C LYS A 96 -6.32 -15.46 -19.81
N THR A 97 -6.06 -15.79 -21.07
CA THR A 97 -4.69 -15.83 -21.61
C THR A 97 -4.10 -14.42 -21.72
N GLN A 98 -4.91 -13.43 -22.11
CA GLN A 98 -4.50 -12.02 -22.13
C GLN A 98 -4.20 -11.51 -20.72
N ASP A 99 -5.08 -11.80 -19.75
CA ASP A 99 -4.87 -11.46 -18.34
C ASP A 99 -3.58 -12.08 -17.79
N GLU A 100 -3.36 -13.37 -18.02
CA GLU A 100 -2.15 -14.09 -17.60
C GLU A 100 -0.89 -13.42 -18.15
N ASN A 101 -0.87 -13.10 -19.45
CA ASN A 101 0.25 -12.44 -20.10
C ASN A 101 0.50 -11.04 -19.53
N TYR A 102 -0.55 -10.26 -19.26
CA TYR A 102 -0.43 -8.96 -18.62
C TYR A 102 0.17 -9.07 -17.22
N VAL A 103 -0.28 -10.03 -16.40
CA VAL A 103 0.28 -10.22 -15.06
C VAL A 103 1.76 -10.66 -15.14
N ARG A 104 2.13 -11.52 -16.11
CA ARG A 104 3.53 -11.90 -16.34
C ARG A 104 4.41 -10.70 -16.71
N THR A 105 3.99 -9.85 -17.63
CA THR A 105 4.77 -8.67 -18.03
C THR A 105 4.91 -7.67 -16.88
N MET A 106 3.82 -7.43 -16.13
CA MET A 106 3.84 -6.60 -14.94
C MET A 106 4.82 -7.12 -13.90
N ARG A 107 4.82 -8.45 -13.65
CA ARG A 107 5.77 -9.09 -12.76
C ARG A 107 7.22 -8.95 -13.24
N SER A 108 7.51 -9.22 -14.52
CA SER A 108 8.86 -9.04 -15.08
C SER A 108 9.36 -7.59 -14.96
N SER A 109 8.47 -6.61 -15.17
CA SER A 109 8.81 -5.19 -14.96
C SER A 109 9.08 -4.87 -13.48
N GLY A 110 8.33 -5.49 -12.56
CA GLY A 110 8.50 -5.37 -11.12
C GLY A 110 9.81 -5.98 -10.64
N GLN A 111 10.16 -7.17 -11.14
CA GLN A 111 11.42 -7.85 -10.82
C GLN A 111 12.64 -6.99 -11.18
N LYS A 112 12.66 -6.37 -12.37
CA LYS A 112 13.73 -5.44 -12.76
C LYS A 112 13.87 -4.25 -11.79
N LYS A 113 12.77 -3.77 -11.21
CA LYS A 113 12.80 -2.68 -10.22
C LYS A 113 13.31 -3.17 -8.87
N ILE A 114 12.90 -4.37 -8.44
CA ILE A 114 13.43 -5.04 -7.25
C ILE A 114 14.96 -5.21 -7.37
N ASP A 115 15.43 -5.70 -8.51
CA ASP A 115 16.86 -5.95 -8.75
C ASP A 115 17.67 -4.64 -8.71
N LYS A 116 17.14 -3.55 -9.29
CA LYS A 116 17.75 -2.21 -9.19
C LYS A 116 17.88 -1.70 -7.76
N ILE A 117 16.83 -1.85 -6.94
CA ILE A 117 16.85 -1.41 -5.54
C ILE A 117 17.80 -2.27 -4.72
N LYS A 118 17.81 -3.59 -4.96
CA LYS A 118 18.78 -4.50 -4.34
C LYS A 118 20.22 -4.09 -4.67
N GLN A 119 20.52 -3.83 -5.94
CA GLN A 119 21.83 -3.35 -6.38
C GLN A 119 22.23 -2.04 -5.69
N HIS A 120 21.30 -1.08 -5.60
CA HIS A 120 21.53 0.19 -4.93
C HIS A 120 21.79 0.01 -3.42
N LEU A 121 21.00 -0.82 -2.74
CA LEU A 121 21.21 -1.12 -1.33
C LEU A 121 22.56 -1.80 -1.10
N THR A 122 22.95 -2.76 -1.94
CA THR A 122 24.26 -3.42 -1.84
C THR A 122 25.43 -2.46 -2.10
N SER A 123 25.34 -1.58 -3.10
CA SER A 123 26.39 -0.60 -3.36
C SER A 123 26.55 0.39 -2.21
N THR A 124 25.43 0.81 -1.58
CA THR A 124 25.51 1.67 -0.39
C THR A 124 26.03 0.92 0.83
N ALA A 125 25.68 -0.36 1.01
CA ALA A 125 26.12 -1.15 2.16
C ALA A 125 27.63 -1.42 2.14
N ASP A 126 28.23 -1.65 0.98
CA ASP A 126 29.68 -1.83 0.87
C ASP A 126 30.46 -0.52 1.14
N LEU A 127 29.86 0.64 0.83
CA LEU A 127 30.44 1.96 1.14
C LEU A 127 30.35 2.31 2.64
N LEU A 128 29.33 1.84 3.34
CA LEU A 128 29.06 2.15 4.76
C LEU A 128 29.66 1.13 5.74
N LYS A 129 30.41 0.14 5.27
CA LYS A 129 30.99 -0.94 6.11
C LYS A 129 32.22 -0.47 6.93
N SER A 130 32.05 0.57 7.74
CA SER A 130 32.94 0.89 8.86
C SER A 130 32.29 0.43 10.17
N GLU A 131 33.08 0.31 11.26
CA GLU A 131 32.69 -0.32 12.54
C GLU A 131 31.44 0.28 13.23
N SER A 132 30.87 1.38 12.74
CA SER A 132 29.64 2.01 13.25
C SER A 132 28.35 1.60 12.52
N ALA A 133 28.42 0.77 11.47
CA ALA A 133 27.24 0.34 10.70
C ALA A 133 26.29 -0.56 11.50
N ASP A 134 26.82 -1.32 12.47
CA ASP A 134 26.04 -2.29 13.24
C ASP A 134 25.01 -1.62 14.17
N VAL A 135 25.28 -0.40 14.68
CA VAL A 135 24.35 0.35 15.55
C VAL A 135 23.24 1.03 14.72
N ALA A 136 23.58 1.54 13.53
CA ALA A 136 22.62 2.24 12.67
C ALA A 136 21.59 1.30 12.01
N ASP A 137 21.94 0.03 11.79
CA ASP A 137 21.01 -0.96 11.26
C ASP A 137 19.96 -1.39 12.32
N GLU A 138 20.28 -1.38 13.63
CA GLU A 138 19.30 -1.67 14.70
C GLU A 138 18.18 -0.61 14.75
N ASP A 139 18.52 0.69 14.70
CA ASP A 139 17.54 1.80 14.68
C ASP A 139 16.66 1.81 13.42
N ILE A 140 17.18 1.30 12.30
CA ILE A 140 16.43 1.16 11.05
C ILE A 140 15.47 -0.02 11.14
N GLU A 141 15.90 -1.12 11.74
CA GLU A 141 15.06 -2.29 11.94
C GLU A 141 13.86 -1.95 12.82
N GLU A 142 14.04 -1.23 13.93
CA GLU A 142 12.98 -0.92 14.90
C GLU A 142 11.74 -0.24 14.31
N GLU A 143 11.90 0.56 13.26
CA GLU A 143 10.81 1.31 12.61
C GLU A 143 10.09 0.54 11.49
N LEU A 144 10.64 -0.59 11.06
CA LEU A 144 9.98 -1.48 10.09
C LEU A 144 8.93 -2.34 10.79
N ASP A 145 7.75 -2.44 10.17
CA ASP A 145 6.68 -3.32 10.66
C ASP A 145 7.18 -4.78 10.67
N GLU A 146 6.69 -5.61 11.61
CA GLU A 146 7.12 -7.01 11.73
C GLU A 146 6.98 -7.78 10.40
N LYS A 147 5.91 -7.49 9.64
CA LYS A 147 5.68 -8.06 8.30
C LYS A 147 6.78 -7.66 7.31
N GLU A 148 7.19 -6.39 7.32
CA GLU A 148 8.24 -5.88 6.44
C GLU A 148 9.59 -6.51 6.78
N ARG A 149 9.92 -6.64 8.07
CA ARG A 149 11.13 -7.34 8.53
C ARG A 149 11.12 -8.80 8.09
N GLN A 150 10.01 -9.51 8.27
CA GLN A 150 9.89 -10.90 7.85
C GLN A 150 10.12 -11.06 6.34
N ILE A 151 9.53 -10.20 5.51
CA ILE A 151 9.73 -10.22 4.06
C ILE A 151 11.20 -9.97 3.67
N LEU A 152 11.87 -9.03 4.34
CA LEU A 152 13.28 -8.71 4.08
C LEU A 152 14.23 -9.81 4.56
N ARG A 153 13.92 -10.47 5.70
CA ARG A 153 14.63 -11.67 6.20
C ARG A 153 14.44 -12.86 5.25
N ASP A 154 13.22 -13.12 4.79
CA ASP A 154 12.91 -14.17 3.80
C ASP A 154 13.68 -13.94 2.49
N ALA A 155 13.84 -12.68 2.10
CA ALA A 155 14.63 -12.28 0.94
C ALA A 155 16.14 -12.21 1.19
N LYS A 156 16.61 -12.54 2.41
CA LYS A 156 18.01 -12.55 2.86
C LYS A 156 18.74 -11.22 2.68
N ILE A 157 18.01 -10.12 2.79
CA ILE A 157 18.59 -8.77 2.75
C ILE A 157 19.05 -8.38 4.15
N LEU A 158 18.22 -8.69 5.14
CA LEU A 158 18.48 -8.48 6.56
C LEU A 158 19.02 -9.80 7.15
N GLN A 159 20.08 -9.74 7.96
CA GLN A 159 20.59 -10.93 8.64
C GLN A 159 19.69 -11.26 9.82
N GLU A 160 19.36 -12.55 10.03
CA GLU A 160 18.77 -12.95 11.31
C GLU A 160 19.80 -12.67 12.41
N THR A 161 19.41 -11.93 13.44
CA THR A 161 20.17 -11.69 14.68
C THR A 161 20.28 -12.98 15.51
N LYS A 162 20.64 -14.09 14.89
CA LYS A 162 21.20 -15.22 15.61
C LYS A 162 22.65 -14.87 15.85
N ALA A 163 23.06 -14.87 17.11
CA ALA A 163 24.43 -14.72 17.61
C ALA A 163 25.40 -15.68 16.90
N SER A 164 25.69 -15.41 15.63
CA SER A 164 26.62 -16.17 14.84
C SER A 164 27.98 -15.59 15.18
N ARG A 165 28.82 -16.46 15.73
CA ARG A 165 30.27 -16.28 15.85
C ARG A 165 30.84 -16.07 14.44
N GLY A 166 30.65 -14.89 13.88
CA GLY A 166 31.17 -14.50 12.58
C GLY A 166 32.69 -14.56 12.65
N LYS A 167 33.28 -15.45 11.87
CA LYS A 167 34.73 -15.54 11.67
C LYS A 167 35.19 -14.16 11.18
N LYS A 168 35.79 -13.35 12.08
CA LYS A 168 36.30 -12.01 11.73
C LYS A 168 37.12 -12.15 10.45
N ARG A 169 36.67 -11.52 9.36
CA ARG A 169 37.48 -11.43 8.14
C ARG A 169 38.74 -10.69 8.55
N LYS A 170 39.88 -11.39 8.57
CA LYS A 170 41.17 -10.77 8.87
C LYS A 170 41.45 -9.81 7.72
N HIS A 171 41.38 -8.50 7.96
CA HIS A 171 41.88 -7.51 7.02
C HIS A 171 43.40 -7.68 6.99
N ILE A 172 43.91 -8.29 5.92
CA ILE A 172 45.33 -8.58 5.77
C ILE A 172 45.98 -7.33 5.22
N ILE A 173 46.85 -6.73 6.03
CA ILE A 173 47.70 -5.61 5.63
C ILE A 173 49.07 -6.20 5.32
N PHE A 174 49.54 -6.02 4.09
CA PHE A 174 50.90 -6.39 3.70
C PHE A 174 51.84 -5.23 4.04
N ALA A 175 53.03 -5.55 4.56
CA ALA A 175 54.08 -4.58 4.89
C ALA A 175 55.38 -5.00 4.20
N GLU A 176 56.17 -4.04 3.72
CA GLU A 176 57.38 -4.31 2.95
C GLU A 176 58.60 -4.58 3.85
N SER A 177 58.56 -4.10 5.10
CA SER A 177 59.61 -4.30 6.10
C SER A 177 59.05 -4.82 7.44
N PRO A 178 59.79 -5.66 8.19
CA PRO A 178 59.38 -6.11 9.52
C PRO A 178 59.12 -4.96 10.50
N ASP A 179 59.84 -3.84 10.36
CA ASP A 179 59.65 -2.65 11.21
C ASP A 179 58.32 -1.94 10.90
N GLU A 180 57.89 -1.92 9.65
CA GLU A 180 56.64 -1.32 9.19
C GLU A 180 55.43 -2.13 9.68
N ALA A 181 55.51 -3.46 9.62
CA ALA A 181 54.48 -4.35 10.16
C ALA A 181 54.25 -4.10 11.66
N SER A 182 55.32 -3.88 12.43
CA SER A 182 55.25 -3.59 13.87
C SER A 182 54.56 -2.26 14.17
N ARG A 183 54.80 -1.22 13.35
CA ARG A 183 54.19 0.11 13.49
C ARG A 183 52.70 0.09 13.17
N LEU A 184 52.31 -0.58 12.08
CA LEU A 184 50.90 -0.74 11.69
C LEU A 184 50.12 -1.55 12.73
N SER A 185 50.74 -2.57 13.33
CA SER A 185 50.12 -3.34 14.42
C SER A 185 49.98 -2.56 15.73
N ARG A 186 50.88 -1.61 16.02
CA ARG A 186 50.82 -0.77 17.23
C ARG A 186 49.78 0.35 17.08
N LYS A 187 49.75 1.01 15.92
CA LYS A 187 48.80 2.09 15.61
C LYS A 187 47.34 1.64 15.63
N GLY A 188 47.06 0.36 15.35
CA GLY A 188 45.72 -0.21 15.47
C GLY A 188 45.26 -0.59 16.90
N LYS A 189 46.16 -0.59 17.89
CA LYS A 189 45.84 -0.91 19.30
C LYS A 189 45.65 0.33 20.18
N GLU A 190 46.25 1.45 19.81
CA GLU A 190 46.05 2.73 20.47
C GLU A 190 44.79 3.39 19.87
N LYS A 191 43.63 3.14 20.48
CA LYS A 191 42.53 4.11 20.39
C LYS A 191 43.02 5.36 21.12
N GLU A 192 43.50 6.35 20.36
CA GLU A 192 43.74 7.68 20.90
C GLU A 192 42.41 8.24 21.44
N THR A 193 42.29 8.27 22.76
CA THR A 193 41.41 9.20 23.46
C THR A 193 41.98 10.59 23.20
N VAL A 194 41.33 11.34 22.31
CA VAL A 194 41.75 12.69 21.94
C VAL A 194 41.53 13.64 23.12
N GLN A 195 42.58 13.89 23.90
CA GLN A 195 42.74 15.15 24.60
C GLN A 195 43.49 16.11 23.67
N SER A 196 42.85 17.22 23.36
CA SER A 196 43.37 18.30 22.54
C SER A 196 44.65 18.89 23.14
N VAL A 197 45.79 18.63 22.50
CA VAL A 197 47.01 19.42 22.66
C VAL A 197 47.53 19.78 21.27
N SER A 198 47.80 21.07 21.13
CA SER A 198 48.21 21.80 19.93
C SER A 198 49.18 21.07 18.99
N THR A 199 48.77 20.88 17.75
CA THR A 199 49.66 20.51 16.63
C THR A 199 50.47 21.73 16.17
N PRO A 200 51.81 21.67 16.10
CA PRO A 200 52.56 22.54 15.21
C PRO A 200 52.36 22.05 13.76
N LYS A 201 52.10 23.02 12.89
CA LYS A 201 51.89 22.91 11.45
C LYS A 201 52.96 22.06 10.77
N ALA A 202 52.63 20.80 10.46
CA ALA A 202 53.41 19.98 9.53
C ALA A 202 53.03 20.39 8.10
N THR A 203 54.03 20.86 7.35
CA THR A 203 53.93 21.13 5.92
C THR A 203 53.68 19.82 5.18
N LEU A 204 52.45 19.60 4.73
CA LEU A 204 52.10 18.59 3.75
C LEU A 204 52.76 18.98 2.42
N THR A 205 53.82 18.29 2.05
CA THR A 205 54.21 18.19 0.64
C THR A 205 53.19 17.28 -0.02
N ASP A 206 52.30 17.86 -0.81
CA ASP A 206 51.39 17.12 -1.69
C ASP A 206 52.25 16.30 -2.68
N GLU A 207 52.41 15.00 -2.41
CA GLU A 207 52.88 14.06 -3.43
C GLU A 207 51.73 13.88 -4.44
N ASP A 208 51.88 14.53 -5.60
CA ASP A 208 50.98 14.43 -6.75
C ASP A 208 51.04 13.02 -7.35
N LEU A 209 50.11 12.16 -6.95
CA LEU A 209 49.96 10.79 -7.45
C LEU A 209 49.42 10.71 -8.90
N GLY A 210 49.42 11.81 -9.66
CA GLY A 210 49.23 11.79 -11.12
C GLY A 210 47.80 11.53 -11.58
N TRP A 211 46.80 11.65 -10.70
CA TRP A 211 45.40 11.56 -11.09
C TRP A 211 44.93 12.93 -11.57
N ARG A 212 44.61 13.05 -12.87
CA ARG A 212 44.12 14.30 -13.46
C ARG A 212 42.78 14.68 -12.82
N SER A 213 42.78 15.67 -11.94
CA SER A 213 41.56 16.35 -11.51
C SER A 213 41.11 17.34 -12.58
N ALA A 214 39.88 17.19 -13.07
CA ALA A 214 39.28 18.16 -13.99
C ALA A 214 38.98 19.45 -13.20
N THR A 215 39.65 20.55 -13.56
CA THR A 215 39.50 21.84 -12.88
C THR A 215 38.26 22.59 -13.36
N PRO A 216 37.30 22.98 -12.49
CA PRO A 216 36.35 24.02 -12.83
C PRO A 216 36.98 25.39 -12.58
N LYS A 217 36.96 26.25 -13.60
CA LYS A 217 37.40 27.66 -13.52
C LYS A 217 36.59 28.43 -12.47
N LYS A 218 37.22 28.85 -11.37
CA LYS A 218 36.63 29.78 -10.38
C LYS A 218 36.87 31.25 -10.77
N LYS A 219 35.77 32.02 -10.85
CA LYS A 219 35.75 33.49 -10.79
C LYS A 219 36.05 33.94 -9.36
N ARG A 220 36.84 35.02 -9.24
CA ARG A 220 37.17 35.74 -8.00
C ARG A 220 35.95 36.49 -7.48
N SER A 221 35.65 36.36 -6.19
CA SER A 221 34.92 37.38 -5.43
C SER A 221 35.53 37.53 -4.04
N GLN A 222 35.49 38.77 -3.57
CA GLN A 222 36.26 39.35 -2.48
C GLN A 222 35.96 38.79 -1.08
N ALA A 223 36.97 38.91 -0.23
CA ALA A 223 36.94 38.70 1.21
C ALA A 223 35.97 39.66 1.93
N LYS A 224 35.35 39.16 3.00
CA LYS A 224 35.06 39.93 4.21
C LYS A 224 35.31 39.06 5.44
N SER A 225 36.07 39.64 6.35
CA SER A 225 36.46 39.19 7.68
C SER A 225 35.28 39.00 8.63
N ALA A 226 35.28 37.90 9.38
CA ALA A 226 34.68 37.85 10.71
C ALA A 226 35.38 36.77 11.52
N SER A 227 36.13 37.20 12.53
CA SER A 227 36.62 36.37 13.63
C SER A 227 35.44 35.73 14.35
N LYS A 228 35.37 34.40 14.38
CA LYS A 228 34.48 33.66 15.26
C LYS A 228 35.18 32.37 15.70
N GLN A 229 35.14 32.13 17.00
CA GLN A 229 35.69 30.97 17.68
C GLN A 229 35.16 29.68 17.02
N GLU A 230 36.07 28.86 16.48
CA GLU A 230 35.77 27.48 16.10
C GLU A 230 36.23 26.57 17.24
N SER A 231 35.29 26.27 18.12
CA SER A 231 35.37 25.18 19.09
C SER A 231 34.05 24.42 18.98
N GLU A 232 34.14 23.11 18.73
CA GLU A 232 33.05 22.11 18.91
C GLU A 232 31.96 21.95 17.81
N ASP A 233 32.22 22.19 16.51
CA ASP A 233 31.22 21.94 15.45
C ASP A 233 31.54 20.79 14.46
N ASN A 234 32.68 20.08 14.60
CA ASN A 234 33.03 19.02 13.63
C ASN A 234 32.22 17.72 13.78
N ASP A 235 31.75 17.38 14.98
CA ASP A 235 30.90 16.18 15.18
C ASP A 235 29.45 16.41 14.68
N ALA A 236 28.96 17.66 14.75
CA ALA A 236 27.61 18.01 14.29
C ALA A 236 27.47 18.04 12.75
N GLU A 237 28.54 18.43 12.05
CA GLU A 237 28.58 18.43 10.58
C GLU A 237 28.64 17.02 9.98
N GLU A 238 29.35 16.08 10.62
CA GLU A 238 29.33 14.67 10.19
C GLU A 238 27.95 14.01 10.40
N ASP A 239 27.30 14.27 11.54
CA ASP A 239 25.98 13.72 11.84
C ASP A 239 24.88 14.24 10.90
N ASN A 240 24.91 15.53 10.53
CA ASN A 240 23.98 16.10 9.55
C ASN A 240 24.09 15.46 8.16
N SER A 241 25.27 14.96 7.77
CA SER A 241 25.49 14.28 6.48
C SER A 241 25.03 12.81 6.47
N ARG A 242 24.99 12.15 7.64
CA ARG A 242 24.62 10.72 7.79
C ARG A 242 23.10 10.51 7.84
N GLN A 243 22.36 11.42 8.48
CA GLN A 243 20.89 11.39 8.56
C GLN A 243 20.17 11.25 7.19
N PRO A 244 20.54 12.00 6.12
CA PRO A 244 19.92 11.83 4.80
C PRO A 244 20.25 10.49 4.14
N ALA A 245 21.42 9.90 4.42
CA ALA A 245 21.80 8.59 3.88
C ALA A 245 21.01 7.44 4.55
N LEU A 246 20.83 7.50 5.87
CA LEU A 246 20.03 6.55 6.63
C LEU A 246 18.55 6.62 6.26
N SER A 247 17.97 7.82 6.17
CA SER A 247 16.57 7.99 5.73
C SER A 247 16.34 7.51 4.30
N ASN A 248 17.30 7.69 3.39
CA ASN A 248 17.23 7.12 2.04
C ASN A 248 17.29 5.58 2.07
N ARG A 249 18.20 4.99 2.86
CA ARG A 249 18.28 3.53 3.06
C ARG A 249 16.97 2.97 3.62
N LYS A 250 16.40 3.61 4.64
CA LYS A 250 15.07 3.28 5.22
C LYS A 250 13.99 3.26 4.14
N ARG A 251 13.90 4.35 3.37
CA ARG A 251 12.93 4.46 2.27
C ARG A 251 13.08 3.34 1.24
N LEU A 252 14.32 3.00 0.87
CA LEU A 252 14.60 1.93 -0.09
C LEU A 252 14.27 0.54 0.46
N LEU A 253 14.52 0.27 1.75
CA LEU A 253 14.15 -0.99 2.40
C LEU A 253 12.63 -1.17 2.45
N LYS A 254 11.90 -0.11 2.82
CA LYS A 254 10.43 -0.10 2.82
C LYS A 254 9.84 -0.24 1.41
N GLU A 255 10.45 0.42 0.43
CA GLU A 255 10.05 0.25 -0.97
C GLU A 255 10.33 -1.19 -1.46
N LEU A 256 11.46 -1.76 -1.05
CA LEU A 256 11.85 -3.12 -1.42
C LEU A 256 10.92 -4.16 -0.80
N SER A 257 10.58 -4.05 0.48
CA SER A 257 9.63 -4.96 1.16
C SER A 257 8.27 -4.94 0.46
N ALA A 258 7.71 -3.75 0.19
CA ALA A 258 6.44 -3.59 -0.52
C ALA A 258 6.47 -4.14 -1.96
N ARG A 259 7.61 -4.04 -2.66
CA ARG A 259 7.77 -4.61 -4.00
C ARG A 259 7.90 -6.13 -3.96
N LEU A 260 8.60 -6.69 -2.99
CA LEU A 260 8.73 -8.13 -2.79
C LEU A 260 7.38 -8.77 -2.47
N ASP A 261 6.58 -8.13 -1.61
CA ASP A 261 5.23 -8.59 -1.32
C ASP A 261 4.34 -8.57 -2.58
N ARG A 262 4.36 -7.48 -3.34
CA ARG A 262 3.65 -7.41 -4.61
C ARG A 262 4.11 -8.49 -5.60
N ASP A 263 5.41 -8.77 -5.71
CA ASP A 263 5.91 -9.87 -6.57
C ASP A 263 5.38 -11.23 -6.10
N ARG A 264 5.31 -11.47 -4.78
CA ARG A 264 4.68 -12.66 -4.20
C ARG A 264 3.20 -12.77 -4.59
N GLN A 265 2.43 -11.69 -4.47
CA GLN A 265 1.02 -11.65 -4.87
C GLN A 265 0.85 -11.89 -6.38
N LEU A 266 1.67 -11.27 -7.22
CA LEU A 266 1.65 -11.48 -8.68
C LEU A 266 2.03 -12.91 -9.05
N ARG A 267 3.00 -13.52 -8.36
CA ARG A 267 3.32 -14.96 -8.53
C ARG A 267 2.11 -15.84 -8.25
N TYR A 268 1.38 -15.54 -7.19
CA TYR A 268 0.17 -16.28 -6.83
C TYR A 268 -0.92 -16.10 -7.89
N ALA A 269 -1.19 -14.87 -8.30
CA ALA A 269 -2.15 -14.58 -9.37
C ALA A 269 -1.80 -15.30 -10.68
N ILE A 270 -0.52 -15.30 -11.10
CA ILE A 270 -0.06 -16.04 -12.29
C ILE A 270 -0.36 -17.53 -12.15
N ARG A 271 -0.04 -18.14 -11.01
CA ARG A 271 -0.33 -19.56 -10.76
C ARG A 271 -1.82 -19.86 -10.82
N GLU A 272 -2.66 -18.95 -10.36
CA GLU A 272 -4.11 -19.10 -10.43
C GLU A 272 -4.65 -18.98 -11.86
N PHE A 273 -4.15 -18.03 -12.64
CA PHE A 273 -4.49 -17.93 -14.07
C PHE A 273 -4.03 -19.15 -14.85
N GLU A 274 -2.79 -19.61 -14.63
CA GLU A 274 -2.28 -20.85 -15.22
C GLU A 274 -3.18 -22.04 -14.87
N MET A 275 -3.57 -22.17 -13.61
CA MET A 275 -4.45 -23.22 -13.13
C MET A 275 -5.85 -23.14 -13.76
N GLN A 276 -6.45 -21.94 -13.83
CA GLN A 276 -7.73 -21.73 -14.51
C GLN A 276 -7.64 -22.10 -16.00
N ARG A 277 -6.55 -21.72 -16.67
CA ARG A 277 -6.31 -22.06 -18.08
C ARG A 277 -6.19 -23.56 -18.29
N LEU A 278 -5.43 -24.25 -17.43
CA LEU A 278 -5.30 -25.71 -17.47
C LEU A 278 -6.65 -26.40 -17.19
N LEU A 279 -7.44 -25.88 -16.25
CA LEU A 279 -8.80 -26.36 -16.01
C LEU A 279 -9.68 -26.16 -17.25
N MET A 280 -9.61 -25.02 -17.91
CA MET A 280 -10.38 -24.78 -19.14
C MET A 280 -9.85 -25.57 -20.36
N GLY A 281 -8.71 -26.26 -20.22
CA GLY A 281 -8.16 -27.15 -21.22
C GLY A 281 -9.01 -28.40 -21.47
N LYS A 282 -8.66 -29.14 -22.51
CA LYS A 282 -9.28 -30.44 -22.82
C LYS A 282 -8.68 -31.52 -21.92
N GLY A 283 -9.50 -32.47 -21.49
CA GLY A 283 -9.07 -33.62 -20.69
C GLY A 283 -9.99 -33.90 -19.51
N ALA A 284 -9.99 -35.15 -19.06
CA ALA A 284 -10.68 -35.54 -17.83
C ALA A 284 -9.95 -34.95 -16.63
N ARG A 285 -10.72 -34.46 -15.66
CA ARG A 285 -10.21 -33.89 -14.41
C ARG A 285 -11.11 -34.33 -13.28
N LYS A 286 -10.50 -34.76 -12.18
CA LYS A 286 -11.19 -35.14 -10.96
C LYS A 286 -10.72 -34.21 -9.85
N LYS A 287 -11.68 -33.58 -9.18
CA LYS A 287 -11.40 -32.79 -7.98
C LYS A 287 -11.09 -33.79 -6.86
N ILE A 288 -9.82 -33.85 -6.44
CA ILE A 288 -9.36 -34.80 -5.40
C ILE A 288 -9.86 -34.36 -4.02
N GLN A 289 -9.73 -33.07 -3.71
CA GLN A 289 -10.20 -32.50 -2.45
C GLN A 289 -10.96 -31.21 -2.74
N GLY A 290 -11.99 -30.98 -1.93
CA GLY A 290 -12.70 -29.71 -1.85
C GLY A 290 -11.74 -28.56 -1.58
N VAL A 291 -12.26 -27.34 -1.64
CA VAL A 291 -11.54 -26.23 -1.03
C VAL A 291 -11.59 -26.53 0.46
N GLU A 292 -10.51 -27.05 1.01
CA GLU A 292 -10.37 -27.13 2.46
C GLU A 292 -10.24 -25.68 2.90
N LYS A 293 -11.30 -25.20 3.56
CA LYS A 293 -11.28 -23.93 4.26
C LYS A 293 -10.14 -24.14 5.26
N VAL A 294 -8.99 -23.50 5.06
CA VAL A 294 -7.95 -23.50 6.09
C VAL A 294 -8.62 -22.83 7.26
N GLU A 295 -9.03 -23.63 8.23
CA GLU A 295 -9.56 -23.17 9.49
C GLU A 295 -8.42 -22.38 10.12
N GLY A 296 -8.46 -21.06 9.98
CA GLY A 296 -7.87 -20.22 11.00
C GLY A 296 -8.70 -20.50 12.25
N GLU A 297 -8.04 -21.00 13.28
CA GLU A 297 -8.57 -21.05 14.65
C GLU A 297 -8.93 -19.62 15.07
N GLU A 298 -10.11 -19.16 14.68
CA GLU A 298 -10.81 -18.16 15.48
C GLU A 298 -12.21 -18.73 15.67
N ASP A 299 -12.44 -19.12 16.92
CA ASP A 299 -13.69 -19.55 17.50
C ASP A 299 -14.67 -18.37 17.53
N ASP A 300 -15.29 -18.09 16.38
CA ASP A 300 -16.49 -17.25 16.33
C ASP A 300 -17.70 -18.18 16.59
N GLU A 301 -17.88 -18.61 17.84
CA GLU A 301 -19.13 -19.27 18.26
C GLU A 301 -20.28 -18.23 18.22
N GLU A 302 -21.29 -18.47 17.39
CA GLU A 302 -22.49 -17.61 17.33
C GLU A 302 -23.35 -17.85 18.58
N ASP A 303 -23.53 -16.83 19.42
CA ASP A 303 -24.41 -16.88 20.59
C ASP A 303 -25.85 -17.28 20.20
N GLU A 304 -26.51 -18.12 21.00
CA GLU A 304 -27.86 -18.64 20.72
C GLU A 304 -28.90 -17.51 20.56
N ASP A 305 -28.73 -16.41 21.28
CA ASP A 305 -29.57 -15.22 21.21
C ASP A 305 -29.50 -14.52 19.83
N GLU A 306 -28.35 -14.57 19.14
CA GLU A 306 -28.19 -13.98 17.80
C GLU A 306 -28.89 -14.82 16.72
N ILE A 307 -28.91 -16.15 16.91
CA ILE A 307 -29.55 -17.10 16.00
C ILE A 307 -31.08 -16.95 16.07
N ASP A 308 -31.61 -16.77 17.28
CA ASP A 308 -33.03 -16.55 17.52
C ASP A 308 -33.53 -15.20 16.99
N ALA A 309 -32.71 -14.13 17.11
CA ALA A 309 -33.00 -12.84 16.47
C ALA A 309 -33.14 -12.95 14.93
N ARG A 310 -32.51 -13.97 14.31
CA ARG A 310 -32.61 -14.27 12.87
C ARG A 310 -33.61 -15.36 12.52
N LYS A 311 -34.48 -15.76 13.46
CA LYS A 311 -35.46 -16.85 13.29
C LYS A 311 -34.79 -18.18 12.90
N GLY A 312 -33.72 -18.55 13.60
CA GLY A 312 -33.02 -19.82 13.40
C GLY A 312 -32.10 -19.87 12.17
N LYS A 313 -31.84 -18.73 11.51
CA LYS A 313 -30.91 -18.66 10.37
C LYS A 313 -29.53 -18.22 10.82
N ARG A 314 -28.60 -19.19 10.87
CA ARG A 314 -27.16 -18.96 11.05
C ARG A 314 -26.59 -18.00 10.00
N LYS A 315 -25.57 -17.21 10.35
CA LYS A 315 -24.93 -16.31 9.38
C LYS A 315 -24.27 -17.14 8.29
N SER A 316 -24.40 -16.72 7.02
CA SER A 316 -23.51 -17.28 6.00
C SER A 316 -22.13 -16.70 6.26
N SER A 317 -21.20 -17.49 6.81
CA SER A 317 -19.81 -17.05 7.01
C SER A 317 -19.13 -16.85 5.64
N SER A 318 -19.27 -15.68 5.03
CA SER A 318 -18.31 -15.25 4.02
C SER A 318 -17.09 -14.73 4.77
N ARG A 319 -16.22 -15.64 5.21
CA ARG A 319 -15.01 -15.26 5.95
C ARG A 319 -14.12 -14.47 4.99
N THR A 320 -13.75 -13.27 5.39
CA THR A 320 -12.74 -12.46 4.70
C THR A 320 -11.48 -13.30 4.61
N VAL A 321 -10.98 -13.48 3.38
CA VAL A 321 -9.75 -14.22 3.19
C VAL A 321 -8.63 -13.33 3.70
N ASP A 322 -7.99 -13.70 4.81
CA ASP A 322 -6.86 -12.94 5.32
C ASP A 322 -5.79 -12.85 4.24
N GLU A 323 -5.52 -11.63 3.79
CA GLU A 323 -4.50 -11.35 2.77
C GLU A 323 -3.11 -11.83 3.23
N ALA A 324 -2.87 -11.85 4.55
CA ALA A 324 -1.66 -12.38 5.17
C ALA A 324 -1.48 -13.89 4.96
N THR A 325 -2.58 -14.63 4.85
CA THR A 325 -2.60 -16.10 4.77
C THR A 325 -3.00 -16.60 3.38
N TYR A 326 -3.28 -15.69 2.44
CA TYR A 326 -3.69 -16.05 1.08
C TYR A 326 -2.57 -16.83 0.37
N ARG A 327 -2.78 -18.15 0.27
CA ARG A 327 -1.97 -19.05 -0.54
C ARG A 327 -2.80 -19.45 -1.76
N PRO A 328 -2.24 -19.42 -2.98
CA PRO A 328 -2.96 -19.78 -4.18
C PRO A 328 -3.44 -21.22 -4.08
N ARG A 329 -4.64 -21.50 -4.61
CA ARG A 329 -5.24 -22.84 -4.54
C ARG A 329 -4.32 -23.90 -5.18
N VAL A 330 -3.82 -24.83 -4.37
CA VAL A 330 -3.00 -25.95 -4.85
C VAL A 330 -3.89 -27.15 -5.11
N TYR A 331 -4.19 -27.43 -6.38
CA TYR A 331 -4.82 -28.69 -6.78
C TYR A 331 -3.73 -29.71 -7.09
N LYS A 332 -3.74 -30.86 -6.38
CA LYS A 332 -2.98 -32.04 -6.77
C LYS A 332 -3.79 -32.80 -7.82
N TRP A 333 -3.17 -33.19 -8.94
CA TRP A 333 -3.80 -34.00 -9.99
C TRP A 333 -2.90 -35.17 -10.36
N ARG A 334 -3.50 -36.34 -10.61
CA ARG A 334 -2.82 -37.51 -11.22
C ARG A 334 -3.42 -37.74 -12.60
N LEU A 335 -2.55 -37.99 -13.57
CA LEU A 335 -2.95 -38.33 -14.94
C LEU A 335 -3.32 -39.82 -14.97
N GLU A 336 -4.56 -40.17 -14.65
CA GLU A 336 -5.06 -41.52 -14.92
C GLU A 336 -5.34 -41.64 -16.43
N ARG A 337 -4.42 -42.27 -17.16
CA ARG A 337 -4.76 -42.85 -18.46
C ARG A 337 -5.68 -44.03 -18.18
N ARG A 338 -6.95 -43.95 -18.60
CA ARG A 338 -7.77 -45.16 -18.70
C ARG A 338 -7.07 -46.10 -19.67
N ARG A 339 -6.76 -47.30 -19.17
CA ARG A 339 -6.17 -48.40 -19.93
C ARG A 339 -7.24 -49.09 -20.75
#